data_AF-A0A944HNH5-F1
#
_entry.id   AF-A0A944HNH5-F1
#
_cell.length_a   1.000
_cell.length_b   1.000
_cell.length_c   1.000
_cell.angle_alpha   90.00
_cell.angle_beta   90.00
_cell.angle_gamma   90.00
#
_symmetry.space_group_name_H-M   'P 1'
#
loop_
_entity.id
_entity.type
_entity.pdbx_description
1 polymer ?
#
loop_
_entity_poly.entity_id
_entity_poly.type
_entity_poly.pdbx_seq_one_letter_code
_entity_poly.pdbx_strand_id
1 'polypeptide(L)' 'MPYRAWALDMRRVPEPARAWPDTARPTRDIGTSYPEPEHMTALRPSYGILVHLRRVRAADLLAP' A
#
# COMPACT_ATOMS: atom_id res chain seq x y z
N MET A 1 -4.64 -2.61 -15.99
CA MET A 1 -4.65 -1.24 -15.43
C MET A 1 -3.58 -0.41 -16.13
N PRO A 2 -3.93 0.68 -16.83
CA PRO A 2 -3.01 1.43 -17.70
C PRO A 2 -1.98 2.28 -16.92
N TYR A 3 -2.23 2.57 -15.64
CA TYR A 3 -1.40 3.47 -14.84
C TYR A 3 -0.20 2.75 -14.21
N ARG A 4 0.99 3.37 -14.34
CA ARG A 4 2.23 2.88 -13.70
C ARG A 4 2.30 3.23 -12.20
N ALA A 5 1.67 4.34 -11.84
CA ALA A 5 1.49 4.79 -10.47
C ALA A 5 0.11 5.43 -10.33
N TRP A 6 -0.51 5.30 -9.17
CA TRP A 6 -1.78 5.95 -8.84
C TRP A 6 -1.89 6.17 -7.34
N ALA A 7 -2.71 7.14 -6.96
CA ALA A 7 -3.10 7.38 -5.58
C ALA A 7 -4.61 7.20 -5.44
N LEU A 8 -5.04 6.64 -4.31
CA LEU A 8 -6.44 6.43 -3.96
C LEU A 8 -6.72 7.07 -2.60
N ASP A 9 -7.70 7.97 -2.54
CA ASP A 9 -8.22 8.47 -1.27
C ASP A 9 -9.13 7.40 -0.66
N MET A 10 -8.65 6.75 0.39
CA MET A 10 -9.33 5.63 1.04
C MET A 10 -10.64 6.08 1.72
N ARG A 11 -10.79 7.36 2.04
CA ARG A 11 -12.00 7.92 2.65
C ARG A 11 -13.14 8.05 1.66
N ARG A 12 -12.86 7.96 0.35
CA ARG A 12 -13.81 8.15 -0.75
C ARG A 12 -14.08 6.87 -1.57
N VAL A 13 -13.68 5.70 -1.06
CA VAL A 13 -13.94 4.41 -1.75
C VAL A 13 -15.45 4.19 -1.89
N PRO A 14 -15.97 3.92 -3.09
CA PRO A 14 -17.40 3.71 -3.31
C PRO A 14 -17.87 2.36 -2.73
N GLU A 15 -19.16 2.27 -2.37
CA GLU A 15 -19.77 1.08 -1.76
C GLU A 15 -19.41 -0.25 -2.44
N PRO A 16 -19.48 -0.40 -3.78
CA PRO A 16 -19.17 -1.67 -4.43
C PRO A 16 -17.76 -2.21 -4.16
N ALA A 17 -16.83 -1.32 -3.79
CA ALA A 17 -15.44 -1.66 -3.47
C ALA A 17 -15.12 -1.58 -1.97
N ARG A 18 -16.01 -1.04 -1.12
CA ARG A 18 -15.72 -0.67 0.28
C ARG A 18 -15.36 -1.86 1.16
N ALA A 19 -16.01 -3.01 0.94
CA ALA A 19 -15.73 -4.22 1.71
C ALA A 19 -14.28 -4.72 1.54
N TRP A 20 -13.67 -4.48 0.37
CA TRP A 20 -12.34 -5.02 0.07
C TRP A 20 -11.23 -4.41 0.94
N PRO A 21 -11.05 -3.07 1.01
CA PRO A 21 -10.03 -2.45 1.85
C PRO A 21 -10.43 -2.36 3.33
N ASP A 22 -11.69 -2.68 3.68
CA ASP A 22 -12.13 -2.85 5.08
C ASP A 22 -11.78 -4.19 5.69
N THR A 23 -11.62 -5.22 4.84
CA THR A 23 -11.23 -6.54 5.31
C THR A 23 -9.72 -6.59 5.47
N ALA A 24 -9.25 -7.06 6.62
CA ALA A 24 -7.82 -7.26 6.85
C ALA A 24 -7.26 -8.34 5.91
N ARG A 25 -6.11 -8.05 5.29
CA ARG A 25 -5.45 -8.95 4.33
C ARG A 25 -3.94 -8.98 4.57
N PRO A 26 -3.26 -10.08 4.21
CA PRO A 26 -1.80 -10.16 4.31
C PRO A 26 -1.15 -9.01 3.55
N THR A 27 -0.31 -8.26 4.25
CA THR A 27 0.37 -7.06 3.78
C THR A 27 1.81 -7.11 4.26
N ARG A 28 2.75 -6.89 3.35
CA ARG A 28 4.15 -6.67 3.74
C ARG A 28 4.32 -5.24 4.24
N ASP A 29 4.76 -5.12 5.49
CA ASP A 29 5.19 -3.86 6.07
C ASP A 29 6.69 -3.97 6.32
N ILE A 30 7.48 -3.18 5.61
CA ILE A 30 8.94 -3.25 5.62
C ILE A 30 9.46 -1.84 5.87
N GLY A 31 9.87 -1.59 7.11
CA GLY A 31 10.50 -0.34 7.53
C GLY A 31 12.02 -0.45 7.51
N THR A 32 12.60 -1.00 8.58
CA THR A 32 14.06 -1.13 8.78
C THR A 32 14.54 -2.58 8.87
N SER A 33 13.63 -3.56 8.92
CA SER A 33 13.92 -4.98 8.99
C SER A 33 13.58 -5.70 7.69
N TYR A 34 14.40 -6.67 7.31
CA TYR A 34 14.09 -7.66 6.27
C TYR A 34 14.88 -8.95 6.52
N PRO A 35 14.28 -10.14 6.43
CA PRO A 35 12.87 -10.41 6.14
C PRO A 35 11.94 -10.12 7.34
N GLU A 36 10.67 -9.83 7.06
CA GLU A 36 9.60 -9.62 8.06
C GLU A 36 8.37 -10.47 7.65
N PRO A 37 7.66 -11.11 8.60
CA PRO A 37 6.35 -11.73 8.35
C PRO A 37 5.33 -10.75 7.77
N GLU A 38 4.32 -11.29 7.08
CA GLU A 38 3.19 -10.49 6.63
C GLU A 38 2.26 -10.13 7.80
N HIS A 39 1.71 -8.92 7.78
CA HIS A 39 0.74 -8.44 8.75
C HIS A 39 -0.66 -8.46 8.16
N MET A 40 -1.68 -8.69 9.00
CA MET A 40 -3.07 -8.61 8.59
C MET A 40 -3.55 -7.16 8.71
N THR A 41 -3.62 -6.46 7.57
CA THR A 41 -3.91 -5.02 7.54
C THR A 41 -5.20 -4.74 6.79
N ALA A 42 -6.11 -3.99 7.42
CA ALA A 42 -7.27 -3.42 6.76
C ALA A 42 -6.90 -2.02 6.23
N LEU A 43 -6.72 -1.89 4.92
CA LEU A 43 -6.10 -0.71 4.33
C LEU A 43 -6.89 0.59 4.55
N ARG A 44 -8.22 0.54 4.52
CA ARG A 44 -9.06 1.75 4.65
C ARG A 44 -8.99 2.37 6.06
N PRO A 45 -9.12 1.61 7.17
CA PRO A 45 -8.95 2.19 8.50
C PRO A 45 -7.49 2.52 8.84
N SER A 46 -6.50 1.85 8.21
CA SER A 46 -5.08 2.10 8.49
C SER A 46 -4.50 3.33 7.78
N TYR A 47 -4.99 3.67 6.58
CA TYR A 47 -4.39 4.72 5.75
C TYR A 47 -5.46 5.63 5.13
N GLY A 48 -5.25 6.95 5.18
CA GLY A 48 -6.12 7.92 4.50
C GLY A 48 -5.92 7.96 2.98
N ILE A 49 -4.69 7.77 2.50
CA ILE A 49 -4.32 7.74 1.08
C ILE A 49 -3.44 6.52 0.83
N LEU A 50 -3.76 5.75 -0.20
CA LEU A 50 -2.93 4.64 -0.69
C LEU A 50 -2.21 5.08 -1.97
N VAL A 51 -0.89 4.99 -1.99
CA VAL A 51 -0.07 5.21 -3.19
C VAL A 51 0.43 3.87 -3.71
N HIS A 52 0.06 3.54 -4.94
CA HIS A 52 0.51 2.32 -5.59
C HIS A 52 1.56 2.63 -6.64
N LEU A 53 2.70 1.95 -6.52
CA LEU A 53 3.76 1.93 -7.53
C LEU A 53 3.85 0.52 -8.08
N ARG A 54 3.56 0.34 -9.38
CA ARG A 54 3.53 -1.01 -9.98
C ARG A 54 4.89 -1.70 -9.98
N ARG A 55 5.97 -0.92 -10.03
CA ARG A 55 7.36 -1.42 -10.01
C ARG A 55 8.21 -0.44 -9.23
N VAL A 56 8.93 -0.95 -8.24
CA VAL A 56 9.96 -0.23 -7.50
C VAL A 56 11.32 -0.86 -7.78
N ARG A 57 12.39 -0.12 -7.51
CA ARG A 57 13.79 -0.59 -7.56
C ARG A 57 14.50 -0.09 -6.31
N ALA A 58 15.68 -0.63 -6.03
CA ALA A 58 16.55 -0.06 -5.01
C ALA A 58 16.80 1.43 -5.29
N ALA A 59 16.80 2.23 -4.22
CA ALA A 59 17.15 3.65 -4.28
C ALA A 59 18.63 3.82 -4.62
N ASP A 60 18.96 4.89 -5.34
CA ASP A 60 20.35 5.26 -5.56
C ASP A 60 20.87 5.96 -4.32
N LEU A 61 22.05 5.57 -3.85
CA LEU A 61 22.70 6.26 -2.74
C LEU A 61 23.19 7.62 -3.23
N LEU A 62 22.90 8.67 -2.46
CA LEU A 62 23.57 9.95 -2.66
C LEU A 62 25.06 9.74 -2.37
N ALA A 63 25.91 10.17 -3.31
CA ALA A 63 27.33 10.28 -3.03
C ALA A 63 27.52 11.23 -1.82
N PRO A 64 28.49 10.94 -0.94
CA PRO A 64 28.76 11.75 0.23
C PRO A 64 29.11 13.21 -0.13
#